data_AF-F0ZQI7-F1
#
_entry.id   AF-F0ZQI7-F1
#
_cell.length_a   1.000
_cell.length_b   1.000
_cell.length_c   1.000
_cell.angle_alpha   90.00
_cell.angle_beta   90.00
_cell.angle_gamma   90.00
#
_symmetry.space_group_name_H-M   'P 1'
#
loop_
_entity.id
_entity.type
_entity.pdbx_description
1 polymer ?
#
loop_
_entity_poly.entity_id
_entity_poly.type
_entity_poly.pdbx_seq_one_letter_code
_entity_poly.pdbx_strand_id
1 'polypeptide(L)'
;MLKMKYINYFILHIIFFVLFINIVKSQKTIVLSGTIYDQNPKYNPNFEPNYGKLTKNLVKSVLNPVTRVPELNSLNPLATTNRDGRMIKPELFQYFFSPNNNASSPGYNIPIPINLTLDFNSDSGTYTYSNQNFFPIDYQGFDVDPSKRLYKDEQHKYHNYHFCLKINSNFLFKGGEMFKFVGDDDFFVFIDNKLVIDLGGLHLAESASVNLNSLGLTKGNVYPIDFFYCERHTTKSTIRFDTNILITCNYYDYCGICNGDGTSCCNAQTTCNDNNPCTTDKCPSPTTKIFSPIPNYCIHTPLELSLPSDNICFTKQCNSTTGKIDSFPITCLDLSNNCLKSKGCNSTTGCQYESTCNNACQVKNQCNNGTCVVKSSDYCAKELDGDSADICSVYSCDSSQGGCIKQEKCQQSSNKCLVHSCDSSNGNCLVENVPKPNSNDSCEVSICDPVTGLYSSSPLQCPDRSNECLTLIASCKAFTGECFEIEIPGDQCDCGCEIKNKCMRSHCTREGKCSPLLREEIDDGNTCTDDYCDPCTGLITHATASKCLNCNSC
;
A
#
# COMPACT_ATOMS: atom_id res chain seq x y z
N MET A 1 38.48 -72.25 -52.10
CA MET A 1 37.79 -71.34 -51.14
C MET A 1 37.81 -69.86 -51.55
N LEU A 2 38.86 -69.32 -52.19
CA LEU A 2 38.90 -67.90 -52.60
C LEU A 2 37.88 -67.52 -53.71
N LYS A 3 37.62 -68.39 -54.70
CA LYS A 3 36.71 -68.10 -55.83
C LYS A 3 35.25 -67.87 -55.42
N MET A 4 34.77 -68.52 -54.36
CA MET A 4 33.38 -68.34 -53.87
C MET A 4 33.16 -67.01 -53.13
N LYS A 5 34.21 -66.45 -52.50
CA LYS A 5 34.10 -65.15 -51.81
C LYS A 5 33.92 -63.98 -52.80
N TYR A 6 34.60 -64.02 -53.95
CA TYR A 6 34.47 -62.98 -54.97
C TYR A 6 33.11 -62.97 -55.67
N ILE A 7 32.53 -64.16 -55.91
CA ILE A 7 31.19 -64.28 -56.50
C ILE A 7 30.12 -63.73 -55.55
N ASN A 8 30.24 -63.99 -54.24
CA ASN A 8 29.30 -63.43 -53.25
C ASN A 8 29.42 -61.90 -53.12
N TYR A 9 30.63 -61.31 -53.20
CA TYR A 9 30.78 -59.85 -53.20
C TYR A 9 30.23 -59.20 -54.47
N PHE A 10 30.41 -59.85 -55.63
CA PHE A 10 29.90 -59.35 -56.90
C PHE A 10 28.37 -59.41 -56.97
N ILE A 11 27.76 -60.51 -56.48
CA ILE A 11 26.30 -60.63 -56.34
C ILE A 11 25.76 -59.62 -55.32
N LEU A 12 26.45 -59.39 -54.20
CA LEU A 12 26.05 -58.38 -53.22
C LEU A 12 26.11 -56.96 -53.80
N HIS A 13 27.10 -56.63 -54.61
CA HIS A 13 27.20 -55.35 -55.33
C HIS A 13 26.13 -55.20 -56.41
N ILE A 14 25.80 -56.26 -57.17
CA ILE A 14 24.69 -56.23 -58.12
C ILE A 14 23.36 -56.06 -57.39
N ILE A 15 23.14 -56.73 -56.26
CA ILE A 15 21.92 -56.55 -55.45
C ILE A 15 21.87 -55.14 -54.89
N PHE A 16 22.98 -54.58 -54.39
CA PHE A 16 23.04 -53.18 -53.93
C PHE A 16 22.82 -52.18 -55.06
N PHE A 17 23.35 -52.44 -56.26
CA PHE A 17 23.19 -51.61 -57.45
C PHE A 17 21.77 -51.69 -58.02
N VAL A 18 21.15 -52.87 -58.02
CA VAL A 18 19.75 -53.09 -58.41
C VAL A 18 18.80 -52.51 -57.35
N LEU A 19 19.12 -52.60 -56.06
CA LEU A 19 18.40 -51.90 -55.00
C LEU A 19 18.54 -50.39 -55.13
N PHE A 20 19.73 -49.87 -55.47
CA PHE A 20 19.93 -48.44 -55.76
C PHE A 20 19.15 -47.99 -57.00
N ILE A 21 19.15 -48.77 -58.09
CA ILE A 21 18.37 -48.49 -59.30
C ILE A 21 16.86 -48.52 -59.00
N ASN A 22 16.40 -49.43 -58.13
CA ASN A 22 14.99 -49.48 -57.70
C ASN A 22 14.63 -48.40 -56.67
N ILE A 23 15.59 -47.84 -55.93
CA ILE A 23 15.39 -46.66 -55.06
C ILE A 23 15.35 -45.37 -55.88
N VAL A 24 16.01 -45.33 -57.05
CA VAL A 24 15.70 -44.36 -58.12
C VAL A 24 14.46 -44.81 -58.90
N LYS A 25 13.40 -45.23 -58.19
CA LYS A 25 12.06 -44.97 -58.71
C LYS A 25 11.93 -43.44 -58.72
N SER A 26 12.24 -42.84 -59.87
CA SER A 26 11.86 -41.47 -60.21
C SER A 26 10.47 -41.26 -59.66
N GLN A 27 10.32 -40.39 -58.66
CA GLN A 27 9.01 -40.11 -58.08
C GLN A 27 8.15 -39.54 -59.20
N LYS A 28 7.32 -40.39 -59.79
CA LYS A 28 6.58 -40.08 -61.02
C LYS A 28 5.55 -38.98 -60.79
N THR A 29 5.09 -38.85 -59.54
CA THR A 29 4.14 -37.83 -59.12
C THR A 29 4.47 -37.26 -57.75
N ILE A 30 4.14 -35.99 -57.54
CA ILE A 30 4.04 -35.37 -56.21
C ILE A 30 2.59 -34.95 -55.96
N VAL A 31 2.16 -34.98 -54.70
CA VAL A 31 0.80 -34.58 -54.31
C VAL A 31 0.89 -33.31 -53.49
N LEU A 32 0.15 -32.28 -53.90
CA LEU A 32 -0.07 -31.06 -53.13
C LEU A 32 -1.44 -31.14 -52.48
N SER A 33 -1.45 -31.29 -51.16
CA SER A 33 -2.66 -31.27 -50.35
C SER A 33 -2.99 -29.85 -49.91
N GLY A 34 -4.26 -29.47 -50.04
CA GLY A 34 -4.74 -28.15 -49.68
C GLY A 34 -6.20 -28.14 -49.25
N THR A 35 -6.72 -26.94 -49.08
CA THR A 35 -8.12 -26.69 -48.75
C THR A 35 -8.68 -25.69 -49.76
N ILE A 36 -9.82 -26.04 -50.33
CA ILE A 36 -10.67 -25.12 -51.08
C ILE A 36 -11.69 -24.52 -50.11
N TYR A 37 -11.82 -23.21 -50.11
CA TYR A 37 -12.89 -22.48 -49.47
C TYR A 37 -13.90 -22.15 -50.55
N ASP A 38 -15.04 -22.85 -50.54
CA ASP A 38 -16.16 -22.60 -51.42
C ASP A 38 -16.87 -21.31 -51.01
N GLN A 39 -16.98 -20.38 -51.94
CA GLN A 39 -17.42 -18.99 -51.73
C GLN A 39 -18.75 -18.79 -52.46
N ASN A 40 -19.48 -17.75 -52.07
CA ASN A 40 -20.72 -17.41 -52.75
C ASN A 40 -20.89 -15.89 -52.83
N PRO A 41 -21.20 -15.32 -54.01
CA PRO A 41 -21.43 -13.88 -54.18
C PRO A 41 -22.49 -13.29 -53.24
N LYS A 42 -23.45 -14.12 -52.77
CA LYS A 42 -24.43 -13.71 -51.75
C LYS A 42 -23.78 -13.30 -50.42
N TYR A 43 -22.75 -14.02 -49.97
CA TYR A 43 -22.09 -13.78 -48.70
C TYR A 43 -20.85 -12.89 -48.85
N ASN A 44 -20.21 -12.90 -50.02
CA ASN A 44 -18.99 -12.16 -50.27
C ASN A 44 -19.04 -11.47 -51.65
N PRO A 45 -19.34 -10.16 -51.72
CA PRO A 45 -19.47 -9.42 -52.98
C PRO A 45 -18.13 -9.16 -53.70
N ASN A 46 -17.01 -9.67 -53.17
CA ASN A 46 -15.75 -9.72 -53.90
C ASN A 46 -15.71 -10.83 -54.97
N PHE A 47 -16.70 -11.73 -54.96
CA PHE A 47 -16.94 -12.77 -55.96
C PHE A 47 -18.07 -12.35 -56.91
N GLU A 48 -17.88 -12.64 -58.19
CA GLU A 48 -18.63 -12.10 -59.32
C GLU A 48 -18.72 -10.55 -59.39
N PRO A 49 -17.64 -9.77 -59.12
CA PRO A 49 -17.68 -8.32 -59.29
C PRO A 49 -17.55 -7.95 -60.78
N ASN A 50 -18.20 -6.86 -61.21
CA ASN A 50 -18.13 -6.41 -62.59
C ASN A 50 -16.72 -5.90 -62.97
N TYR A 51 -16.12 -6.50 -64.00
CA TYR A 51 -14.83 -6.14 -64.61
C TYR A 51 -13.66 -6.19 -63.63
N GLY A 52 -12.41 -6.17 -64.09
CA GLY A 52 -11.24 -5.86 -63.28
C GLY A 52 -9.97 -5.92 -64.10
N LYS A 53 -8.80 -5.87 -63.45
CA LYS A 53 -7.51 -6.10 -64.12
C LYS A 53 -6.47 -6.69 -63.18
N LEU A 54 -5.41 -7.23 -63.76
CA LEU A 54 -4.20 -7.63 -63.06
C LEU A 54 -3.67 -6.48 -62.22
N THR A 55 -3.55 -6.74 -60.93
CA THR A 55 -3.25 -5.77 -59.88
C THR A 55 -2.23 -6.36 -58.92
N LYS A 56 -0.97 -6.05 -59.19
CA LYS A 56 0.13 -6.32 -58.26
C LYS A 56 0.03 -5.40 -57.04
N ASN A 57 0.71 -5.79 -55.97
CA ASN A 57 0.73 -5.14 -54.67
C ASN A 57 -0.68 -5.06 -54.05
N LEU A 58 -1.54 -6.04 -54.35
CA LEU A 58 -2.86 -6.16 -53.74
C LEU A 58 -2.73 -6.63 -52.28
N VAL A 59 -1.86 -7.61 -52.04
CA VAL A 59 -1.55 -8.17 -50.72
C VAL A 59 -0.20 -7.68 -50.19
N LYS A 60 -0.04 -7.68 -48.86
CA LYS A 60 1.21 -7.36 -48.18
C LYS A 60 2.34 -8.29 -48.63
N SER A 61 3.55 -7.75 -48.61
CA SER A 61 4.76 -8.49 -49.00
C SER A 61 5.17 -9.57 -47.99
N VAL A 62 4.61 -9.56 -46.78
CA VAL A 62 4.87 -10.54 -45.72
C VAL A 62 3.57 -11.26 -45.36
N LEU A 63 3.60 -12.59 -45.37
CA LEU A 63 2.48 -13.43 -44.98
C LEU A 63 2.19 -13.25 -43.48
N ASN A 64 0.92 -13.20 -43.10
CA ASN A 64 0.57 -13.13 -41.68
C ASN A 64 1.13 -14.36 -40.94
N PRO A 65 2.02 -14.18 -39.95
CA PRO A 65 2.72 -15.30 -39.30
C PRO A 65 1.82 -16.12 -38.37
N VAL A 66 0.65 -15.58 -38.00
CA VAL A 66 -0.30 -16.24 -37.10
C VAL A 66 -1.35 -17.01 -37.90
N THR A 67 -2.01 -16.35 -38.86
CA THR A 67 -3.13 -16.94 -39.61
C THR A 67 -2.69 -17.69 -40.86
N ARG A 68 -1.45 -17.48 -41.31
CA ARG A 68 -0.92 -18.04 -42.56
C ARG A 68 -1.82 -17.72 -43.76
N VAL A 69 -2.41 -16.53 -43.77
CA VAL A 69 -3.30 -16.01 -44.82
C VAL A 69 -2.76 -14.67 -45.32
N PRO A 70 -2.78 -14.39 -46.64
CA PRO A 70 -2.41 -13.09 -47.18
C PRO A 70 -3.33 -12.00 -46.65
N GLU A 71 -2.79 -10.81 -46.42
CA GLU A 71 -3.57 -9.64 -46.01
C GLU A 71 -3.49 -8.58 -47.09
N LEU A 72 -4.58 -7.85 -47.34
CA LEU A 72 -4.54 -6.71 -48.26
C LEU A 72 -3.62 -5.60 -47.74
N ASN A 73 -2.98 -4.87 -48.66
CA ASN A 73 -2.20 -3.67 -48.30
C ASN A 73 -3.07 -2.52 -47.79
N SER A 74 -4.37 -2.52 -48.12
CA SER A 74 -5.32 -1.49 -47.72
C SER A 74 -6.70 -2.09 -47.54
N LEU A 75 -7.42 -1.67 -46.49
CA LEU A 75 -8.84 -1.98 -46.31
C LEU A 75 -9.76 -0.87 -46.84
N ASN A 76 -9.21 0.22 -47.38
CA ASN A 76 -10.00 1.27 -48.04
C ASN A 76 -10.49 0.77 -49.42
N PRO A 77 -11.81 0.65 -49.66
CA PRO A 77 -12.34 0.21 -50.96
C PRO A 77 -11.95 1.12 -52.13
N LEU A 78 -11.66 2.41 -51.86
CA LEU A 78 -11.26 3.39 -52.87
C LEU A 78 -9.76 3.38 -53.18
N ALA A 79 -8.96 2.60 -52.45
CA ALA A 79 -7.55 2.43 -52.78
C ALA A 79 -7.42 1.90 -54.21
N THR A 80 -6.44 2.42 -54.97
CA THR A 80 -6.27 2.05 -56.39
C THR A 80 -6.16 0.54 -56.58
N THR A 81 -5.42 -0.16 -55.72
CA THR A 81 -5.28 -1.62 -55.75
C THR A 81 -6.61 -2.34 -55.52
N ASN A 82 -7.42 -1.90 -54.56
CA ASN A 82 -8.73 -2.52 -54.31
C ASN A 82 -9.75 -2.23 -55.42
N ARG A 83 -9.73 -1.03 -56.00
CA ARG A 83 -10.59 -0.69 -57.14
C ARG A 83 -10.24 -1.49 -58.39
N ASP A 84 -8.94 -1.60 -58.67
CA ASP A 84 -8.41 -2.23 -59.87
C ASP A 84 -8.48 -3.77 -59.78
N GLY A 85 -8.15 -4.33 -58.60
CA GLY A 85 -8.25 -5.77 -58.28
C GLY A 85 -9.63 -6.23 -57.81
N ARG A 86 -10.57 -5.27 -57.65
CA ARG A 86 -12.00 -5.49 -57.39
C ARG A 86 -12.33 -6.14 -56.05
N MET A 87 -11.70 -5.59 -55.02
CA MET A 87 -12.09 -5.83 -53.63
C MET A 87 -13.20 -4.83 -53.26
N ILE A 88 -14.46 -5.20 -53.55
CA ILE A 88 -15.67 -4.41 -53.23
C ILE A 88 -15.84 -4.22 -51.72
N LYS A 89 -15.56 -5.27 -50.94
CA LYS A 89 -15.53 -5.29 -49.48
C LYS A 89 -14.18 -5.85 -49.00
N PRO A 90 -13.12 -5.03 -48.98
CA PRO A 90 -11.77 -5.45 -48.60
C PRO A 90 -11.70 -6.18 -47.25
N GLU A 91 -12.55 -5.82 -46.29
CA GLU A 91 -12.62 -6.44 -44.97
C GLU A 91 -12.99 -7.95 -45.00
N LEU A 92 -13.61 -8.43 -46.08
CA LEU A 92 -13.98 -9.84 -46.25
C LEU A 92 -12.87 -10.67 -46.90
N PHE A 93 -11.77 -10.06 -47.36
CA PHE A 93 -10.63 -10.77 -47.96
C PHE A 93 -10.00 -11.77 -46.98
N GLN A 94 -10.06 -11.49 -45.67
CA GLN A 94 -9.57 -12.40 -44.63
C GLN A 94 -10.20 -13.80 -44.71
N TYR A 95 -11.41 -13.92 -45.27
CA TYR A 95 -12.15 -15.18 -45.40
C TYR A 95 -11.95 -15.87 -46.76
N PHE A 96 -11.08 -15.37 -47.62
CA PHE A 96 -10.75 -16.06 -48.88
C PHE A 96 -10.06 -17.40 -48.60
N PHE A 97 -9.11 -17.40 -47.66
CA PHE A 97 -8.26 -18.55 -47.35
C PHE A 97 -8.38 -18.99 -45.89
N SER A 98 -9.49 -18.67 -45.23
CA SER A 98 -9.80 -19.07 -43.86
C SER A 98 -11.30 -19.34 -43.69
N PRO A 99 -11.70 -20.26 -42.80
CA PRO A 99 -13.09 -20.60 -42.64
C PRO A 99 -13.84 -19.50 -41.87
N ASN A 100 -15.02 -19.18 -42.39
CA ASN A 100 -16.06 -18.47 -41.65
C ASN A 100 -17.29 -19.35 -41.72
N ASN A 101 -17.62 -20.02 -40.62
CA ASN A 101 -18.70 -21.01 -40.53
C ASN A 101 -20.02 -20.41 -40.01
N ASN A 102 -20.10 -19.09 -39.77
CA ASN A 102 -21.35 -18.44 -39.41
C ASN A 102 -22.17 -18.17 -40.67
N ALA A 103 -23.18 -19.00 -40.94
CA ALA A 103 -24.04 -18.92 -42.13
C ALA A 103 -24.83 -17.61 -42.29
N SER A 104 -24.89 -16.80 -41.23
CA SER A 104 -25.53 -15.47 -41.25
C SER A 104 -24.52 -14.32 -41.42
N SER A 105 -23.22 -14.61 -41.38
CA SER A 105 -22.15 -13.61 -41.47
C SER A 105 -21.74 -13.33 -42.92
N PRO A 106 -21.45 -12.06 -43.27
CA PRO A 106 -20.70 -11.75 -44.47
C PRO A 106 -19.39 -12.55 -44.53
N GLY A 107 -19.07 -13.11 -45.69
CA GLY A 107 -17.89 -13.95 -45.90
C GLY A 107 -18.04 -15.42 -45.48
N TYR A 108 -19.25 -15.89 -45.16
CA TYR A 108 -19.52 -17.32 -44.94
C TYR A 108 -19.00 -18.17 -46.12
N ASN A 109 -18.23 -19.21 -45.80
CA ASN A 109 -17.64 -20.13 -46.78
C ASN A 109 -17.62 -21.57 -46.25
N ILE A 110 -17.44 -22.53 -47.17
CA ILE A 110 -17.40 -23.97 -46.83
C ILE A 110 -16.02 -24.53 -47.19
N PRO A 111 -15.18 -24.93 -46.20
CA PRO A 111 -13.89 -25.54 -46.47
C PRO A 111 -14.03 -27.01 -46.94
N ILE A 112 -13.32 -27.37 -48.01
CA ILE A 112 -13.33 -28.68 -48.66
C ILE A 112 -11.88 -29.11 -48.93
N PRO A 113 -11.42 -30.28 -48.44
CA PRO A 113 -10.06 -30.75 -48.69
C PRO A 113 -9.86 -31.13 -50.16
N ILE A 114 -8.67 -30.87 -50.70
CA ILE A 114 -8.29 -31.25 -52.07
C ILE A 114 -6.85 -31.78 -52.14
N ASN A 115 -6.62 -32.69 -53.07
CA ASN A 115 -5.27 -33.15 -53.46
C ASN A 115 -5.05 -32.89 -54.95
N LEU A 116 -3.97 -32.18 -55.28
CA LEU A 116 -3.52 -31.96 -56.64
C LEU A 116 -2.33 -32.87 -56.93
N THR A 117 -2.45 -33.75 -57.92
CA THR A 117 -1.37 -34.68 -58.31
C THR A 117 -0.60 -34.08 -59.48
N LEU A 118 0.67 -33.75 -59.29
CA LEU A 118 1.55 -33.22 -60.33
C LEU A 118 2.38 -34.37 -60.91
N ASP A 119 2.40 -34.47 -62.23
CA ASP A 119 3.15 -35.49 -62.97
C ASP A 119 4.55 -34.99 -63.33
N PHE A 120 5.56 -35.85 -63.15
CA PHE A 120 6.92 -35.55 -63.58
C PHE A 120 7.02 -35.57 -65.10
N ASN A 121 7.39 -34.43 -65.68
CA ASN A 121 7.72 -34.31 -67.09
C ASN A 121 9.23 -34.49 -67.27
N SER A 122 9.63 -35.58 -67.93
CA SER A 122 11.05 -35.91 -68.17
C SER A 122 11.75 -34.96 -69.13
N ASP A 123 11.02 -34.30 -70.02
CA ASP A 123 11.59 -33.42 -71.05
C ASP A 123 12.00 -32.07 -70.46
N SER A 124 11.19 -31.55 -69.52
CA SER A 124 11.47 -30.30 -68.82
C SER A 124 12.19 -30.51 -67.47
N GLY A 125 12.19 -31.73 -66.92
CA GLY A 125 12.71 -32.02 -65.58
C GLY A 125 11.87 -31.41 -64.46
N THR A 126 10.58 -31.15 -64.71
CA THR A 126 9.66 -30.48 -63.77
C THR A 126 8.41 -31.31 -63.52
N TYR A 127 7.87 -31.21 -62.31
CA TYR A 127 6.52 -31.63 -61.97
C TYR A 127 5.50 -30.63 -62.52
N THR A 128 4.48 -31.15 -63.21
CA THR A 128 3.46 -30.36 -63.89
C THR A 128 2.08 -30.77 -63.45
N TYR A 129 1.23 -29.79 -63.12
CA TYR A 129 -0.22 -29.98 -63.07
C TYR A 129 -0.85 -28.93 -63.96
N SER A 130 -1.74 -29.35 -64.86
CA SER A 130 -2.35 -28.47 -65.84
C SER A 130 -3.80 -28.86 -66.02
N ASN A 131 -4.71 -27.97 -65.65
CA ASN A 131 -6.15 -28.13 -65.86
C ASN A 131 -6.74 -26.81 -66.37
N GLN A 132 -7.22 -26.81 -67.61
CA GLN A 132 -7.80 -25.63 -68.27
C GLN A 132 -9.32 -25.50 -68.01
N ASN A 133 -9.91 -26.47 -67.31
CA ASN A 133 -11.31 -26.48 -66.88
C ASN A 133 -11.35 -26.88 -65.40
N PHE A 134 -10.74 -26.05 -64.55
CA PHE A 134 -10.51 -26.36 -63.14
C PHE A 134 -11.73 -26.03 -62.29
N PHE A 135 -12.70 -26.95 -62.27
CA PHE A 135 -13.92 -26.85 -61.46
C PHE A 135 -13.97 -27.97 -60.40
N PRO A 136 -13.06 -27.97 -59.42
CA PRO A 136 -12.84 -29.10 -58.51
C PRO A 136 -14.02 -29.37 -57.55
N ILE A 137 -14.92 -28.40 -57.37
CA ILE A 137 -16.01 -28.44 -56.41
C ILE A 137 -17.40 -28.29 -57.05
N ASP A 138 -17.52 -28.59 -58.35
CA ASP A 138 -18.83 -28.70 -59.01
C ASP A 138 -19.75 -29.63 -58.20
N TYR A 139 -20.97 -29.16 -57.93
CA TYR A 139 -22.00 -29.88 -57.16
C TYR A 139 -21.63 -30.19 -55.70
N GLN A 140 -20.57 -29.58 -55.15
CA GLN A 140 -20.18 -29.67 -53.74
C GLN A 140 -20.43 -28.34 -53.01
N GLY A 141 -20.22 -28.33 -51.69
CA GLY A 141 -20.39 -27.13 -50.86
C GLY A 141 -21.78 -26.49 -50.99
N PHE A 142 -21.84 -25.19 -51.31
CA PHE A 142 -23.07 -24.45 -51.53
C PHE A 142 -23.91 -25.03 -52.67
N ASP A 143 -23.26 -25.60 -53.67
CA ASP A 143 -23.89 -26.05 -54.90
C ASP A 143 -24.46 -27.47 -54.79
N VAL A 144 -24.40 -28.08 -53.61
CA VAL A 144 -25.30 -29.19 -53.26
C VAL A 144 -26.76 -28.75 -53.41
N ASP A 145 -27.08 -27.50 -53.06
CA ASP A 145 -28.38 -26.88 -53.32
C ASP A 145 -28.50 -26.45 -54.79
N PRO A 146 -29.41 -27.04 -55.59
CA PRO A 146 -29.61 -26.65 -56.99
C PRO A 146 -29.94 -25.17 -57.20
N SER A 147 -30.51 -24.48 -56.20
CA SER A 147 -30.82 -23.04 -56.28
C SER A 147 -29.58 -22.15 -56.35
N LYS A 148 -28.40 -22.69 -55.99
CA LYS A 148 -27.11 -21.99 -55.99
C LYS A 148 -26.32 -22.17 -57.29
N ARG A 149 -26.76 -23.09 -58.15
CA ARG A 149 -26.12 -23.45 -59.44
C ARG A 149 -26.44 -22.43 -60.55
N LEU A 150 -26.04 -21.19 -60.33
CA LEU A 150 -26.45 -20.05 -61.16
C LEU A 150 -25.56 -19.83 -62.38
N TYR A 151 -24.27 -20.16 -62.26
CA TYR A 151 -23.25 -19.78 -63.22
C TYR A 151 -22.97 -20.90 -64.22
N LYS A 152 -22.81 -20.53 -65.50
CA LYS A 152 -22.65 -21.46 -66.61
C LYS A 152 -21.52 -20.99 -67.54
N ASP A 153 -20.85 -21.94 -68.16
CA ASP A 153 -19.93 -21.66 -69.26
C ASP A 153 -20.66 -21.24 -70.54
N GLU A 154 -19.88 -20.96 -71.59
CA GLU A 154 -20.39 -20.60 -72.93
C GLU A 154 -21.25 -21.72 -73.57
N GLN A 155 -21.05 -22.98 -73.16
CA GLN A 155 -21.82 -24.14 -73.60
C GLN A 155 -23.07 -24.39 -72.73
N HIS A 156 -23.43 -23.46 -71.85
CA HIS A 156 -24.56 -23.53 -70.92
C HIS A 156 -24.45 -24.67 -69.90
N LYS A 157 -23.24 -25.20 -69.68
CA LYS A 157 -22.96 -26.17 -68.63
C LYS A 157 -22.64 -25.43 -67.34
N TYR A 158 -23.27 -25.88 -66.25
CA TYR A 158 -23.04 -25.28 -64.93
C TYR A 158 -21.65 -25.61 -64.40
N HIS A 159 -21.04 -24.63 -63.73
CA HIS A 159 -19.78 -24.74 -63.03
C HIS A 159 -19.77 -23.86 -61.77
N ASN A 160 -19.04 -24.29 -60.73
CA ASN A 160 -18.74 -23.46 -59.57
C ASN A 160 -17.44 -22.67 -59.82
N TYR A 161 -17.56 -21.35 -60.00
CA TYR A 161 -16.45 -20.41 -60.23
C TYR A 161 -16.00 -19.70 -58.95
N HIS A 162 -16.64 -19.90 -57.81
CA HIS A 162 -16.45 -19.03 -56.66
C HIS A 162 -15.73 -19.80 -55.57
N PHE A 163 -14.41 -19.84 -55.63
CA PHE A 163 -13.63 -20.58 -54.65
C PHE A 163 -12.20 -20.08 -54.52
N CYS A 164 -11.58 -20.42 -53.40
CA CYS A 164 -10.19 -20.11 -53.11
C CYS A 164 -9.45 -21.33 -52.57
N LEU A 165 -8.27 -21.62 -53.09
CA LEU A 165 -7.39 -22.72 -52.69
C LEU A 165 -6.22 -22.19 -51.86
N LYS A 166 -6.00 -22.82 -50.70
CA LYS A 166 -4.81 -22.67 -49.84
C LYS A 166 -4.02 -23.98 -49.80
N ILE A 167 -2.72 -23.92 -50.07
CA ILE A 167 -1.78 -25.03 -49.87
C ILE A 167 -0.61 -24.53 -49.04
N ASN A 168 -0.31 -25.21 -47.93
CA ASN A 168 0.84 -24.93 -47.08
C ASN A 168 1.83 -26.08 -47.16
N SER A 169 3.12 -25.77 -47.30
CA SER A 169 4.13 -26.81 -47.32
C SER A 169 5.54 -26.33 -46.98
N ASN A 170 6.49 -27.27 -46.98
CA ASN A 170 7.90 -27.00 -46.77
C ASN A 170 8.73 -27.61 -47.88
N PHE A 171 9.90 -27.06 -48.17
CA PHE A 171 10.85 -27.66 -49.09
C PHE A 171 12.28 -27.46 -48.59
N LEU A 172 13.15 -28.43 -48.89
CA LEU A 172 14.59 -28.29 -48.72
C LEU A 172 15.15 -27.54 -49.93
N PHE A 173 15.75 -26.37 -49.71
CA PHE A 173 16.40 -25.62 -50.78
C PHE A 173 17.78 -26.22 -51.11
N LYS A 174 17.91 -26.83 -52.28
CA LYS A 174 19.15 -27.42 -52.81
C LYS A 174 19.89 -26.48 -53.77
N GLY A 175 19.19 -25.45 -54.26
CA GLY A 175 19.66 -24.53 -55.27
C GLY A 175 19.27 -24.99 -56.68
N GLY A 176 18.77 -24.05 -57.48
CA GLY A 176 18.25 -24.31 -58.83
C GLY A 176 16.76 -24.62 -58.88
N GLU A 177 16.06 -24.54 -57.75
CA GLU A 177 14.62 -24.65 -57.72
C GLU A 177 13.93 -23.47 -58.44
N MET A 178 12.83 -23.79 -59.11
CA MET A 178 12.03 -22.91 -59.94
C MET A 178 10.54 -23.21 -59.71
N PHE A 179 9.72 -22.18 -59.83
CA PHE A 179 8.27 -22.34 -59.91
C PHE A 179 7.71 -21.44 -61.01
N LYS A 180 6.77 -21.97 -61.79
CA LYS A 180 6.03 -21.25 -62.83
C LYS A 180 4.54 -21.52 -62.68
N PHE A 181 3.75 -20.47 -62.89
CA PHE A 181 2.31 -20.48 -62.84
C PHE A 181 1.70 -19.87 -64.11
N VAL A 182 0.55 -20.41 -64.52
CA VAL A 182 -0.37 -19.77 -65.45
C VAL A 182 -1.79 -19.97 -64.94
N GLY A 183 -2.58 -18.91 -64.84
CA GLY A 183 -3.99 -19.00 -64.43
C GLY A 183 -4.68 -17.66 -64.22
N ASP A 184 -5.98 -17.75 -63.98
CA ASP A 184 -6.94 -16.71 -63.61
C ASP A 184 -7.70 -17.17 -62.36
N ASP A 185 -8.13 -16.32 -61.42
CA ASP A 185 -7.87 -14.88 -61.27
C ASP A 185 -6.65 -14.66 -60.37
N ASP A 186 -6.83 -14.75 -59.05
CA ASP A 186 -5.78 -14.40 -58.09
C ASP A 186 -4.81 -15.56 -57.88
N PHE A 187 -3.51 -15.25 -57.85
CA PHE A 187 -2.48 -16.19 -57.44
C PHE A 187 -1.33 -15.52 -56.69
N PHE A 188 -1.06 -16.02 -55.48
CA PHE A 188 0.04 -15.56 -54.64
C PHE A 188 0.90 -16.74 -54.19
N VAL A 189 2.22 -16.55 -54.22
CA VAL A 189 3.17 -17.50 -53.63
C VAL A 189 4.01 -16.78 -52.61
N PHE A 190 4.08 -17.37 -51.41
CA PHE A 190 4.98 -16.93 -50.36
C PHE A 190 6.07 -17.98 -50.13
N ILE A 191 7.32 -17.56 -50.04
CA ILE A 191 8.47 -18.39 -49.65
C ILE A 191 9.19 -17.68 -48.52
N ASP A 192 9.48 -18.39 -47.43
CA ASP A 192 10.07 -17.78 -46.23
C ASP A 192 9.24 -16.57 -45.75
N ASN A 193 7.91 -16.73 -45.82
CA ASN A 193 6.91 -15.71 -45.50
C ASN A 193 6.95 -14.44 -46.36
N LYS A 194 7.74 -14.41 -47.44
CA LYS A 194 7.83 -13.26 -48.37
C LYS A 194 7.10 -13.55 -49.66
N LEU A 195 6.34 -12.59 -50.16
CA LEU A 195 5.65 -12.67 -51.44
C LEU A 195 6.67 -12.74 -52.59
N VAL A 196 6.60 -13.80 -53.39
CA VAL A 196 7.52 -14.05 -54.53
C VAL A 196 6.81 -14.13 -55.87
N ILE A 197 5.52 -14.44 -55.89
CA ILE A 197 4.64 -14.31 -57.06
C ILE A 197 3.39 -13.55 -56.62
N ASP A 198 3.02 -12.56 -57.41
CA ASP A 198 1.93 -11.63 -57.14
C ASP A 198 1.14 -11.40 -58.43
N LEU A 199 0.04 -12.15 -58.55
CA LEU A 199 -0.95 -12.04 -59.61
C LEU A 199 -2.31 -11.78 -58.94
N GLY A 200 -2.49 -10.61 -58.35
CA GLY A 200 -3.76 -10.23 -57.73
C GLY A 200 -4.74 -9.62 -58.72
N GLY A 201 -6.01 -9.60 -58.36
CA GLY A 201 -7.08 -8.93 -59.11
C GLY A 201 -7.79 -9.85 -60.10
N LEU A 202 -8.86 -9.32 -60.70
CA LEU A 202 -9.67 -10.04 -61.68
C LEU A 202 -9.05 -9.90 -63.06
N HIS A 203 -8.60 -10.98 -63.69
CA HIS A 203 -7.90 -10.92 -64.97
C HIS A 203 -7.99 -12.24 -65.74
N LEU A 204 -7.82 -12.17 -67.06
CA LEU A 204 -7.61 -13.37 -67.88
C LEU A 204 -6.34 -14.11 -67.45
N ALA A 205 -6.17 -15.36 -67.88
CA ALA A 205 -5.00 -16.16 -67.53
C ALA A 205 -3.66 -15.40 -67.75
N GLU A 206 -2.94 -15.17 -66.66
CA GLU A 206 -1.64 -14.49 -66.63
C GLU A 206 -0.54 -15.46 -66.18
N SER A 207 0.72 -15.13 -66.48
CA SER A 207 1.85 -15.99 -66.15
C SER A 207 2.88 -15.33 -65.24
N ALA A 208 3.43 -16.11 -64.32
CA ALA A 208 4.53 -15.70 -63.47
C ALA A 208 5.52 -16.85 -63.25
N SER A 209 6.78 -16.52 -63.00
CA SER A 209 7.80 -17.50 -62.62
C SER A 209 8.80 -16.90 -61.66
N VAL A 210 9.34 -17.74 -60.77
CA VAL A 210 10.40 -17.37 -59.82
C VAL A 210 11.52 -18.39 -59.85
N ASN A 211 12.76 -17.89 -59.87
CA ASN A 211 13.97 -18.67 -59.60
C ASN A 211 14.36 -18.51 -58.13
N LEU A 212 14.42 -19.59 -57.38
CA LEU A 212 14.65 -19.51 -55.94
C LEU A 212 16.09 -19.10 -55.59
N ASN A 213 17.04 -19.22 -56.53
CA ASN A 213 18.41 -18.71 -56.34
C ASN A 213 18.46 -17.18 -56.19
N SER A 214 17.46 -16.44 -56.69
CA SER A 214 17.43 -14.98 -56.58
C SER A 214 16.82 -14.48 -55.26
N LEU A 215 16.34 -15.38 -54.40
CA LEU A 215 15.60 -15.01 -53.18
C LEU A 215 16.50 -14.86 -51.93
N GLY A 216 17.80 -15.10 -52.06
CA GLY A 216 18.74 -15.02 -50.92
C GLY A 216 18.57 -16.16 -49.91
N LEU A 217 18.04 -17.31 -50.34
CA LEU A 217 17.92 -18.52 -49.52
C LEU A 217 19.28 -19.22 -49.37
N THR A 218 19.48 -19.89 -48.25
CA THR A 218 20.69 -20.66 -47.95
C THR A 218 20.49 -22.12 -48.30
N LYS A 219 21.35 -22.67 -49.16
CA LYS A 219 21.30 -24.09 -49.54
C LYS A 219 21.43 -24.99 -48.30
N GLY A 220 20.63 -26.05 -48.25
CA GLY A 220 20.57 -26.99 -47.12
C GLY A 220 19.53 -26.64 -46.06
N ASN A 221 18.93 -25.44 -46.11
CA ASN A 221 17.86 -25.05 -45.19
C ASN A 221 16.48 -25.46 -45.73
N VAL A 222 15.56 -25.73 -44.80
CA VAL A 222 14.14 -25.98 -45.08
C VAL A 222 13.37 -24.66 -44.96
N TYR A 223 12.55 -24.34 -45.95
CA TYR A 223 11.75 -23.11 -45.99
C TYR A 223 10.26 -23.42 -46.18
N PRO A 224 9.37 -22.63 -45.56
CA PRO A 224 7.95 -22.71 -45.85
C PRO A 224 7.66 -22.16 -47.25
N ILE A 225 6.70 -22.78 -47.92
CA ILE A 225 6.12 -22.35 -49.19
C ILE A 225 4.60 -22.44 -49.11
N ASP A 226 3.92 -21.37 -49.50
CA ASP A 226 2.47 -21.26 -49.42
C ASP A 226 1.90 -20.77 -50.74
N PHE A 227 0.89 -21.49 -51.25
CA PHE A 227 0.16 -21.15 -52.47
C PHE A 227 -1.26 -20.72 -52.13
N PHE A 228 -1.67 -19.61 -52.72
CA PHE A 228 -3.01 -19.04 -52.58
C PHE A 228 -3.55 -18.76 -53.97
N TYR A 229 -4.65 -19.41 -54.34
CA TYR A 229 -5.30 -19.26 -55.64
C TYR A 229 -6.78 -18.94 -55.44
N CYS A 230 -7.38 -18.05 -56.21
CA CYS A 230 -8.83 -17.88 -56.22
C CYS A 230 -9.35 -17.75 -57.65
N GLU A 231 -10.46 -18.46 -57.90
CA GLU A 231 -11.36 -18.13 -59.00
C GLU A 231 -12.46 -17.24 -58.43
N ARG A 232 -12.69 -16.08 -59.06
CA ARG A 232 -13.68 -15.12 -58.55
C ARG A 232 -14.73 -14.73 -59.57
N HIS A 233 -14.57 -15.08 -60.85
CA HIS A 233 -15.50 -14.66 -61.88
C HIS A 233 -15.66 -15.67 -63.02
N THR A 234 -16.81 -15.64 -63.66
CA THR A 234 -17.08 -16.42 -64.88
C THR A 234 -16.29 -15.94 -66.11
N THR A 235 -16.13 -16.70 -67.19
CA THR A 235 -16.70 -18.02 -67.54
C THR A 235 -15.64 -19.10 -67.69
N LYS A 236 -14.39 -18.87 -67.26
CA LYS A 236 -13.29 -19.84 -67.34
C LYS A 236 -12.56 -19.93 -66.01
N SER A 237 -11.96 -21.09 -65.77
CA SER A 237 -11.06 -21.29 -64.64
C SER A 237 -9.92 -22.20 -65.05
N THR A 238 -8.71 -21.62 -65.08
CA THR A 238 -7.51 -22.26 -65.60
C THR A 238 -6.39 -22.23 -64.59
N ILE A 239 -5.73 -23.37 -64.43
CA ILE A 239 -4.58 -23.48 -63.55
C ILE A 239 -3.49 -24.36 -64.16
N ARG A 240 -2.26 -23.87 -64.14
CA ARG A 240 -1.07 -24.65 -64.47
C ARG A 240 0.08 -24.33 -63.54
N PHE A 241 0.70 -25.36 -63.01
CA PHE A 241 1.93 -25.33 -62.23
C PHE A 241 3.03 -26.08 -62.99
N ASP A 242 4.22 -25.50 -63.06
CA ASP A 242 5.44 -26.21 -63.43
C ASP A 242 6.51 -25.93 -62.35
N THR A 243 7.04 -26.96 -61.71
CA THR A 243 8.01 -26.80 -60.60
C THR A 243 8.97 -27.96 -60.50
N ASN A 244 10.20 -27.73 -60.06
CA ASN A 244 11.13 -28.78 -59.60
C ASN A 244 11.32 -28.74 -58.07
N ILE A 245 10.54 -27.93 -57.36
CA ILE A 245 10.54 -27.88 -55.90
C ILE A 245 9.97 -29.20 -55.39
N LEU A 246 10.79 -29.95 -54.64
CA LEU A 246 10.36 -31.14 -53.94
C LEU A 246 9.72 -30.74 -52.61
N ILE A 247 8.40 -30.70 -52.65
CA ILE A 247 7.57 -30.29 -51.53
C ILE A 247 7.46 -31.45 -50.52
N THR A 248 7.53 -31.12 -49.24
CA THR A 248 7.57 -32.06 -48.10
C THR A 248 6.59 -31.65 -47.02
N CYS A 249 6.03 -32.67 -46.36
CA CYS A 249 5.16 -32.50 -45.22
C CYS A 249 5.87 -32.91 -43.93
N ASN A 250 6.15 -31.94 -43.04
CA ASN A 250 6.85 -32.25 -41.78
C ASN A 250 5.89 -32.82 -40.74
N TYR A 251 4.67 -32.28 -40.68
CA TYR A 251 3.58 -32.78 -39.86
C TYR A 251 2.24 -32.47 -40.52
N TYR A 252 1.18 -33.15 -40.10
CA TYR A 252 -0.20 -32.77 -40.38
C TYR A 252 -0.79 -32.17 -39.12
N ASP A 253 -1.49 -31.05 -39.25
CA ASP A 253 -2.24 -30.49 -38.13
C ASP A 253 -3.47 -31.37 -37.81
N TYR A 254 -4.21 -31.02 -36.75
CA TYR A 254 -5.42 -31.73 -36.37
C TYR A 254 -6.57 -31.61 -37.40
N CYS A 255 -6.44 -30.76 -38.42
CA CYS A 255 -7.34 -30.69 -39.56
C CYS A 255 -6.92 -31.61 -40.71
N GLY A 256 -5.79 -32.32 -40.57
CA GLY A 256 -5.22 -33.13 -41.65
C GLY A 256 -4.55 -32.29 -42.73
N ILE A 257 -4.22 -31.03 -42.46
CA ILE A 257 -3.54 -30.14 -43.40
C ILE A 257 -2.03 -30.21 -43.17
N CYS A 258 -1.32 -30.38 -44.28
CA CYS A 258 0.12 -30.45 -44.28
C CYS A 258 0.75 -29.13 -43.77
N ASN A 259 1.57 -29.22 -42.72
CA ASN A 259 2.14 -28.08 -42.00
C ASN A 259 1.10 -27.00 -41.67
N GLY A 260 -0.15 -27.42 -41.45
CA GLY A 260 -1.23 -26.51 -41.15
C GLY A 260 -1.10 -25.91 -39.75
N ASP A 261 -1.82 -24.83 -39.53
CA ASP A 261 -1.93 -24.11 -38.26
C ASP A 261 -3.26 -24.41 -37.52
N GLY A 262 -4.02 -25.39 -38.00
CA GLY A 262 -5.33 -25.74 -37.46
C GLY A 262 -6.47 -24.80 -37.88
N THR A 263 -6.17 -23.70 -38.58
CA THR A 263 -7.19 -22.69 -38.91
C THR A 263 -8.17 -23.14 -39.97
N SER A 264 -7.87 -24.18 -40.76
CA SER A 264 -8.73 -24.67 -41.84
C SER A 264 -10.02 -25.33 -41.33
N CYS A 265 -9.98 -25.92 -40.14
CA CYS A 265 -11.13 -26.59 -39.53
C CYS A 265 -11.50 -26.06 -38.13
N CYS A 266 -10.68 -25.18 -37.55
CA CYS A 266 -10.97 -24.50 -36.30
C CYS A 266 -10.90 -22.98 -36.44
N ASN A 267 -11.94 -22.29 -35.99
CA ASN A 267 -11.97 -20.85 -35.86
C ASN A 267 -12.32 -20.47 -34.42
N ALA A 268 -11.52 -19.59 -33.81
CA ALA A 268 -11.71 -19.14 -32.44
C ALA A 268 -13.08 -18.49 -32.19
N GLN A 269 -13.56 -17.70 -33.15
CA GLN A 269 -14.80 -16.93 -33.05
C GLN A 269 -16.06 -17.75 -33.28
N THR A 270 -15.91 -19.02 -33.63
CA THR A 270 -17.06 -19.84 -34.00
C THR A 270 -16.93 -21.31 -33.59
N THR A 271 -15.88 -22.02 -34.00
CA THR A 271 -15.64 -23.41 -33.55
C THR A 271 -15.37 -23.46 -32.05
N CYS A 272 -14.59 -22.50 -31.54
CA CYS A 272 -14.21 -22.42 -30.13
C CYS A 272 -14.93 -21.33 -29.35
N ASN A 273 -15.95 -20.70 -29.92
CA ASN A 273 -16.66 -19.63 -29.22
C ASN A 273 -17.63 -20.22 -28.20
N ASP A 274 -17.39 -19.97 -26.91
CA ASP A 274 -18.27 -20.41 -25.81
C ASP A 274 -19.42 -19.42 -25.53
N ASN A 275 -19.51 -18.34 -26.31
CA ASN A 275 -20.40 -17.19 -26.14
C ASN A 275 -20.23 -16.47 -24.80
N ASN A 276 -19.10 -16.68 -24.12
CA ASN A 276 -18.77 -15.94 -22.92
C ASN A 276 -17.91 -14.72 -23.31
N PRO A 277 -18.45 -13.50 -23.23
CA PRO A 277 -17.71 -12.31 -23.64
C PRO A 277 -16.57 -11.96 -22.66
N CYS A 278 -16.43 -12.70 -21.55
CA CYS A 278 -15.37 -12.57 -20.55
C CYS A 278 -14.21 -13.56 -20.73
N THR A 279 -14.21 -14.34 -21.80
CA THR A 279 -13.12 -15.24 -22.18
C THR A 279 -12.53 -14.83 -23.53
N THR A 280 -11.25 -15.11 -23.71
CA THR A 280 -10.60 -15.14 -25.02
C THR A 280 -10.49 -16.59 -25.44
N ASP A 281 -11.17 -16.92 -26.52
CA ASP A 281 -11.22 -18.27 -27.07
C ASP A 281 -10.09 -18.51 -28.06
N LYS A 282 -9.49 -19.69 -27.99
CA LYS A 282 -8.43 -20.11 -28.90
C LYS A 282 -8.63 -21.55 -29.33
N CYS A 283 -8.28 -21.80 -30.59
CA CYS A 283 -8.12 -23.14 -31.12
C CYS A 283 -6.94 -23.87 -30.45
N PRO A 284 -6.97 -25.22 -30.39
CA PRO A 284 -5.87 -25.99 -29.83
C PRO A 284 -4.59 -25.81 -30.66
N SER A 285 -3.45 -26.23 -30.09
CA SER A 285 -2.17 -26.25 -30.82
C SER A 285 -2.30 -27.09 -32.10
N PRO A 286 -1.70 -26.69 -33.25
CA PRO A 286 -1.82 -27.43 -34.51
C PRO A 286 -1.46 -28.92 -34.40
N THR A 287 -0.53 -29.28 -33.50
CA THR A 287 -0.07 -30.66 -33.29
C THR A 287 -0.91 -31.46 -32.29
N THR A 288 -2.03 -30.92 -31.83
CA THR A 288 -2.92 -31.58 -30.85
C THR A 288 -3.56 -32.81 -31.50
N LYS A 289 -3.56 -33.95 -30.81
CA LYS A 289 -4.25 -35.15 -31.30
C LYS A 289 -5.72 -35.07 -30.90
N ILE A 290 -6.61 -34.96 -31.89
CA ILE A 290 -8.06 -34.81 -31.70
C ILE A 290 -8.75 -36.16 -31.95
N PHE A 291 -9.45 -36.67 -30.94
CA PHE A 291 -10.22 -37.94 -31.00
C PHE A 291 -11.72 -37.76 -30.78
N SER A 292 -12.15 -36.53 -30.49
CA SER A 292 -13.54 -36.10 -30.34
C SER A 292 -13.75 -34.79 -31.10
N PRO A 293 -14.97 -34.20 -31.18
CA PRO A 293 -15.16 -32.91 -31.83
C PRO A 293 -14.17 -31.84 -31.33
N ILE A 294 -13.67 -31.01 -32.25
CA ILE A 294 -12.70 -29.93 -31.99
C ILE A 294 -13.11 -29.01 -30.82
N PRO A 295 -14.40 -28.62 -30.65
CA PRO A 295 -14.82 -27.78 -29.54
C PRO A 295 -14.36 -28.25 -28.15
N ASN A 296 -14.19 -29.56 -27.94
CA ASN A 296 -13.75 -30.13 -26.66
C ASN A 296 -12.27 -29.85 -26.32
N TYR A 297 -11.48 -29.38 -27.29
CA TYR A 297 -10.05 -29.07 -27.15
C TYR A 297 -9.78 -27.56 -27.17
N CYS A 298 -10.82 -26.74 -27.27
CA CYS A 298 -10.71 -25.29 -27.26
C CYS A 298 -10.19 -24.78 -25.91
N ILE A 299 -9.44 -23.68 -25.96
CA ILE A 299 -8.87 -23.04 -24.78
C ILE A 299 -9.63 -21.74 -24.56
N HIS A 300 -10.36 -21.68 -23.44
CA HIS A 300 -11.11 -20.51 -23.01
C HIS A 300 -10.35 -19.83 -21.87
N THR A 301 -9.61 -18.77 -22.18
CA THR A 301 -8.83 -18.05 -21.17
C THR A 301 -9.65 -16.89 -20.65
N PRO A 302 -9.95 -16.79 -19.34
CA PRO A 302 -10.58 -15.59 -18.79
C PRO A 302 -9.79 -14.35 -19.20
N LEU A 303 -10.48 -13.28 -19.62
CA LEU A 303 -9.81 -12.01 -19.92
C LEU A 303 -8.96 -11.61 -18.71
N GLU A 304 -7.66 -11.43 -18.93
CA GLU A 304 -6.75 -11.06 -17.85
C GLU A 304 -7.23 -9.75 -17.21
N LEU A 305 -7.54 -9.81 -15.92
CA LEU A 305 -7.84 -8.64 -15.10
C LEU A 305 -6.59 -7.83 -14.74
N SER A 306 -5.41 -8.34 -15.10
CA SER A 306 -4.10 -7.77 -14.78
C SER A 306 -3.48 -7.01 -15.97
N LEU A 307 -3.16 -5.73 -15.76
CA LEU A 307 -2.25 -4.96 -16.62
C LEU A 307 -1.38 -4.02 -15.74
N PRO A 308 -0.19 -3.61 -16.21
CA PRO A 308 1.01 -3.29 -15.42
C PRO A 308 1.03 -1.89 -14.76
N SER A 309 -0.03 -1.51 -14.05
CA SER A 309 -0.05 -0.35 -13.16
C SER A 309 -1.34 -0.37 -12.33
N ASP A 310 -1.50 -1.38 -11.46
CA ASP A 310 -2.73 -1.50 -10.70
C ASP A 310 -2.82 -0.37 -9.68
N ASN A 311 -3.74 0.56 -9.96
CA ASN A 311 -4.33 1.39 -8.93
C ASN A 311 -5.06 0.44 -7.98
N ILE A 312 -4.39 0.04 -6.90
CA ILE A 312 -4.89 -0.96 -5.95
C ILE A 312 -6.15 -0.51 -5.20
N CYS A 313 -6.65 0.71 -5.48
CA CYS A 313 -7.92 1.24 -5.02
C CYS A 313 -9.13 0.83 -5.86
N PHE A 314 -8.96 -0.01 -6.87
CA PHE A 314 -10.04 -0.52 -7.68
C PHE A 314 -9.94 -2.03 -7.84
N THR A 315 -11.06 -2.74 -7.69
CA THR A 315 -11.20 -4.09 -8.20
C THR A 315 -11.74 -4.03 -9.62
N LYS A 316 -11.33 -4.99 -10.45
CA LYS A 316 -11.84 -5.12 -11.82
C LYS A 316 -12.69 -6.38 -11.91
N GLN A 317 -13.81 -6.28 -12.58
CA GLN A 317 -14.68 -7.42 -12.86
C GLN A 317 -15.15 -7.35 -14.31
N CYS A 318 -15.12 -8.47 -15.01
CA CYS A 318 -15.70 -8.53 -16.34
C CYS A 318 -17.22 -8.51 -16.26
N ASN A 319 -17.83 -7.63 -17.05
CA ASN A 319 -19.26 -7.55 -17.23
C ASN A 319 -19.73 -8.66 -18.17
N SER A 320 -20.44 -9.65 -17.64
CA SER A 320 -20.89 -10.85 -18.36
C SER A 320 -21.82 -10.57 -19.55
N THR A 321 -22.41 -9.38 -19.63
CA THR A 321 -23.31 -9.00 -20.73
C THR A 321 -22.56 -8.27 -21.85
N THR A 322 -21.55 -7.47 -21.51
CA THR A 322 -20.88 -6.59 -22.48
C THR A 322 -19.45 -7.02 -22.83
N GLY A 323 -18.84 -7.92 -22.06
CA GLY A 323 -17.43 -8.32 -22.20
C GLY A 323 -16.44 -7.23 -21.79
N LYS A 324 -16.91 -6.11 -21.26
CA LYS A 324 -16.06 -5.01 -20.81
C LYS A 324 -15.57 -5.26 -19.38
N ILE A 325 -14.35 -4.85 -19.10
CA ILE A 325 -13.80 -4.87 -17.74
C ILE A 325 -14.24 -3.59 -17.03
N ASP A 326 -15.18 -3.73 -16.08
CA ASP A 326 -15.65 -2.65 -15.23
C ASP A 326 -14.74 -2.53 -14.00
N SER A 327 -14.49 -1.29 -13.55
CA SER A 327 -13.68 -1.00 -12.37
C SER A 327 -14.56 -0.49 -11.23
N PHE A 328 -14.44 -1.11 -10.06
CA PHE A 328 -15.18 -0.76 -8.86
C PHE A 328 -14.21 -0.25 -7.79
N PRO A 329 -14.44 0.94 -7.20
CA PRO A 329 -13.59 1.44 -6.13
C PRO A 329 -13.72 0.52 -4.91
N ILE A 330 -12.59 0.19 -4.28
CA ILE A 330 -12.63 -0.51 -2.99
C ILE A 330 -12.95 0.47 -1.86
N THR A 331 -13.88 0.06 -1.02
CA THR A 331 -14.18 0.73 0.24
C THR A 331 -13.13 0.32 1.27
N CYS A 332 -12.41 1.28 1.83
CA CYS A 332 -11.46 1.01 2.91
C CYS A 332 -12.18 0.46 4.15
N LEU A 333 -11.53 -0.49 4.81
CA LEU A 333 -12.05 -1.13 6.02
C LEU A 333 -12.31 -0.08 7.11
N ASP A 334 -13.43 -0.23 7.81
CA ASP A 334 -13.70 0.60 8.98
C ASP A 334 -12.82 0.15 10.16
N LEU A 335 -11.86 1.01 10.51
CA LEU A 335 -10.93 0.81 11.62
C LEU A 335 -11.20 1.78 12.79
N SER A 336 -12.45 2.24 12.91
CA SER A 336 -12.87 3.12 14.01
C SER A 336 -12.60 2.50 15.39
N ASN A 337 -12.75 1.18 15.54
CA ASN A 337 -12.42 0.45 16.78
C ASN A 337 -10.92 0.46 17.13
N ASN A 338 -10.06 0.75 16.16
CA ASN A 338 -8.62 0.96 16.35
C ASN A 338 -8.25 2.44 16.47
N CYS A 339 -9.25 3.33 16.59
CA CYS A 339 -9.06 4.78 16.63
C CYS A 339 -8.29 5.28 15.38
N LEU A 340 -8.62 4.69 14.23
CA LEU A 340 -8.04 5.03 12.93
C LEU A 340 -9.13 5.55 12.01
N LYS A 341 -8.93 6.75 11.47
CA LYS A 341 -9.80 7.34 10.44
C LYS A 341 -9.18 7.11 9.07
N SER A 342 -9.99 6.64 8.12
CA SER A 342 -9.55 6.48 6.74
C SER A 342 -9.24 7.84 6.09
N LYS A 343 -8.07 7.93 5.46
CA LYS A 343 -7.66 9.05 4.59
C LYS A 343 -8.09 8.84 3.13
N GLY A 344 -8.75 7.73 2.84
CA GLY A 344 -8.99 7.26 1.48
C GLY A 344 -7.93 6.27 1.04
N CYS A 345 -8.05 5.84 -0.22
CA CYS A 345 -7.13 4.86 -0.80
C CYS A 345 -6.14 5.56 -1.75
N ASN A 346 -4.85 5.28 -1.55
CA ASN A 346 -3.77 5.71 -2.42
C ASN A 346 -3.50 4.65 -3.48
N SER A 347 -3.32 5.07 -4.73
CA SER A 347 -3.20 4.17 -5.89
C SER A 347 -2.01 3.23 -5.86
N THR A 348 -1.00 3.47 -5.02
CA THR A 348 0.20 2.63 -4.90
C THR A 348 0.31 1.93 -3.56
N THR A 349 -0.11 2.57 -2.46
CA THR A 349 0.03 2.04 -1.10
C THR A 349 -1.27 1.51 -0.50
N GLY A 350 -2.40 1.70 -1.18
CA GLY A 350 -3.71 1.18 -0.77
C GLY A 350 -4.40 2.08 0.24
N CYS A 351 -5.32 1.51 1.01
CA CYS A 351 -6.05 2.24 2.04
C CYS A 351 -5.12 2.81 3.11
N GLN A 352 -5.16 4.12 3.27
CA GLN A 352 -4.37 4.85 4.24
C GLN A 352 -5.24 5.28 5.42
N TYR A 353 -4.64 5.29 6.61
CA TYR A 353 -5.33 5.60 7.85
C TYR A 353 -4.51 6.59 8.67
N GLU A 354 -5.18 7.43 9.45
CA GLU A 354 -4.56 8.27 10.46
C GLU A 354 -5.16 8.00 11.83
N SER A 355 -4.34 8.11 12.88
CA SER A 355 -4.85 7.97 14.24
C SER A 355 -5.68 9.18 14.63
N THR A 356 -6.82 8.91 15.27
CA THR A 356 -7.64 9.90 15.97
C THR A 356 -7.18 10.13 17.42
N CYS A 357 -6.12 9.43 17.86
CA CYS A 357 -5.51 9.59 19.18
C CYS A 357 -4.32 10.55 19.14
N ASN A 358 -4.61 11.81 18.84
CA ASN A 358 -3.66 12.89 18.59
C ASN A 358 -3.84 14.08 19.54
N ASN A 359 -4.71 13.97 20.55
CA ASN A 359 -4.76 14.94 21.64
C ASN A 359 -3.51 14.81 22.53
N ALA A 360 -3.01 15.93 23.06
CA ALA A 360 -1.83 15.98 23.94
C ALA A 360 -1.96 15.12 25.22
N CYS A 361 -3.19 14.86 25.67
CA CYS A 361 -3.50 13.98 26.81
C CYS A 361 -3.88 12.55 26.46
N GLN A 362 -3.74 12.17 25.20
CA GLN A 362 -3.86 10.78 24.78
C GLN A 362 -2.48 10.19 24.62
N VAL A 363 -2.35 8.92 25.00
CA VAL A 363 -1.14 8.16 24.72
C VAL A 363 -1.10 7.88 23.21
N LYS A 364 0.00 8.28 22.57
CA LYS A 364 0.14 8.19 21.12
C LYS A 364 -0.05 6.75 20.64
N ASN A 365 -0.92 6.57 19.66
CA ASN A 365 -1.25 5.27 19.04
C ASN A 365 -1.81 4.19 20.00
N GLN A 366 -2.27 4.55 21.20
CA GLN A 366 -2.94 3.60 22.08
C GLN A 366 -4.46 3.79 22.04
N CYS A 367 -5.16 2.74 21.62
CA CYS A 367 -6.60 2.70 21.49
C CYS A 367 -7.15 1.47 22.18
N ASN A 368 -8.28 1.62 22.85
CA ASN A 368 -9.07 0.53 23.40
C ASN A 368 -10.50 0.62 22.86
N ASN A 369 -10.82 -0.25 21.90
CA ASN A 369 -12.14 -0.39 21.28
C ASN A 369 -12.80 0.95 20.87
N GLY A 370 -12.07 1.75 20.10
CA GLY A 370 -12.52 3.05 19.58
C GLY A 370 -12.35 4.24 20.54
N THR A 371 -11.87 4.00 21.76
CA THR A 371 -11.57 5.06 22.73
C THR A 371 -10.06 5.19 22.91
N CYS A 372 -9.54 6.41 22.73
CA CYS A 372 -8.12 6.70 22.93
C CYS A 372 -7.75 6.59 24.40
N VAL A 373 -6.64 5.91 24.69
CA VAL A 373 -6.13 5.78 26.06
C VAL A 373 -5.61 7.14 26.51
N VAL A 374 -6.13 7.62 27.65
CA VAL A 374 -5.69 8.87 28.27
C VAL A 374 -4.42 8.67 29.09
N LYS A 375 -3.54 9.67 29.12
CA LYS A 375 -2.33 9.66 29.94
C LYS A 375 -2.73 9.66 31.42
N SER A 376 -2.34 8.62 32.15
CA SER A 376 -2.52 8.53 33.62
C SER A 376 -1.50 9.40 34.36
N SER A 377 -1.70 9.58 35.67
CA SER A 377 -0.71 10.21 36.55
C SER A 377 0.66 9.54 36.46
N ASP A 378 0.70 8.20 36.46
CA ASP A 378 1.94 7.42 36.38
C ASP A 378 2.61 7.59 35.02
N TYR A 379 1.81 7.66 33.95
CA TYR A 379 2.32 7.95 32.61
C TYR A 379 2.95 9.34 32.57
N CYS A 380 2.29 10.36 33.13
CA CYS A 380 2.82 11.71 33.17
C CYS A 380 4.04 11.85 34.08
N ALA A 381 4.10 11.11 35.18
CA ALA A 381 5.30 11.03 36.03
C ALA A 381 6.49 10.48 35.24
N LYS A 382 6.29 9.41 34.48
CA LYS A 382 7.32 8.84 33.60
C LYS A 382 7.70 9.74 32.44
N GLU A 383 6.73 10.44 31.83
CA GLU A 383 7.01 11.34 30.69
C GLU A 383 7.84 12.56 31.12
N LEU A 384 7.58 13.10 32.33
CA LEU A 384 8.25 14.31 32.81
C LEU A 384 9.54 14.02 33.60
N ASP A 385 9.54 12.99 34.45
CA ASP A 385 10.65 12.69 35.38
C ASP A 385 11.23 11.26 35.22
N GLY A 386 10.78 10.50 34.21
CA GLY A 386 11.30 9.15 33.94
C GLY A 386 11.00 8.14 35.04
N ASP A 387 11.92 7.23 35.31
CA ASP A 387 11.78 6.25 36.40
C ASP A 387 12.00 6.87 37.80
N SER A 388 12.36 8.16 37.86
CA SER A 388 12.61 8.91 39.10
C SER A 388 11.49 9.91 39.38
N ALA A 389 10.24 9.44 39.39
CA ALA A 389 9.08 10.25 39.71
C ALA A 389 9.25 10.94 41.07
N ASP A 390 9.11 12.26 41.08
CA ASP A 390 9.18 13.09 42.28
C ASP A 390 7.96 12.83 43.16
N ILE A 391 8.19 12.15 44.29
CA ILE A 391 7.17 11.78 45.28
C ILE A 391 6.48 13.00 45.91
N CYS A 392 7.07 14.19 45.75
CA CYS A 392 6.58 15.48 46.20
C CYS A 392 5.85 16.29 45.12
N SER A 393 5.60 15.67 43.96
CA SER A 393 4.85 16.27 42.87
C SER A 393 3.56 15.49 42.57
N VAL A 394 2.56 16.20 42.04
CA VAL A 394 1.33 15.63 41.48
C VAL A 394 1.41 15.76 39.97
N TYR A 395 1.25 14.62 39.30
CA TYR A 395 1.26 14.53 37.85
C TYR A 395 -0.15 14.36 37.33
N SER A 396 -0.51 15.18 36.37
CA SER A 396 -1.78 15.07 35.65
C SER A 396 -1.57 15.50 34.21
N CYS A 397 -2.61 15.35 33.38
CA CYS A 397 -2.56 15.85 32.02
C CYS A 397 -3.58 16.95 31.80
N ASP A 398 -3.12 18.07 31.26
CA ASP A 398 -3.95 19.20 30.87
C ASP A 398 -3.74 19.52 29.39
N SER A 399 -4.79 19.27 28.60
CA SER A 399 -4.77 19.52 27.15
C SER A 399 -4.64 21.00 26.79
N SER A 400 -5.04 21.92 27.68
CA SER A 400 -4.90 23.36 27.46
C SER A 400 -3.46 23.84 27.64
N GLN A 401 -2.68 23.15 28.48
CA GLN A 401 -1.26 23.40 28.69
C GLN A 401 -0.35 22.53 27.81
N GLY A 402 -0.94 21.81 26.85
CA GLY A 402 -0.17 21.07 25.85
C GLY A 402 0.33 19.69 26.29
N GLY A 403 -0.17 19.12 27.41
CA GLY A 403 0.14 17.73 27.78
C GLY A 403 0.27 17.49 29.28
N CYS A 404 1.22 16.63 29.65
CA CYS A 404 1.48 16.32 31.06
C CYS A 404 2.01 17.54 31.80
N ILE A 405 1.45 17.78 32.99
CA ILE A 405 1.86 18.86 33.89
C ILE A 405 2.33 18.27 35.22
N LYS A 406 3.27 18.98 35.84
CA LYS A 406 3.83 18.69 37.16
C LYS A 406 3.50 19.85 38.09
N GLN A 407 2.82 19.56 39.19
CA GLN A 407 2.45 20.53 40.21
C GLN A 407 3.01 20.11 41.56
N GLU A 408 3.35 21.07 42.43
CA GLU A 408 3.77 20.74 43.79
C GLU A 408 2.64 20.06 44.57
N LYS A 409 2.95 18.96 45.24
CA LYS A 409 1.98 18.20 46.04
C LYS A 409 1.56 18.94 47.30
N CYS A 410 2.51 19.59 47.96
CA CYS A 410 2.29 20.32 49.22
C CYS A 410 2.05 21.79 48.93
N GLN A 411 0.81 22.11 48.58
CA GLN A 411 0.40 23.50 48.34
C GLN A 411 0.57 24.33 49.62
N GLN A 412 1.13 25.53 49.46
CA GLN A 412 1.27 26.46 50.58
C GLN A 412 -0.10 26.87 51.10
N SER A 413 -0.25 26.95 52.42
CA SER A 413 -1.50 27.44 53.01
C SER A 413 -1.62 28.95 52.85
N SER A 414 -2.84 29.47 53.04
CA SER A 414 -3.06 30.92 53.17
C SER A 414 -2.42 31.50 54.43
N ASN A 415 -2.08 30.66 55.42
CA ASN A 415 -1.42 31.08 56.65
C ASN A 415 0.10 31.09 56.45
N LYS A 416 0.67 32.30 56.29
CA LYS A 416 2.10 32.49 56.04
C LYS A 416 3.01 32.16 57.23
N CYS A 417 2.44 31.87 58.40
CA CYS A 417 3.20 31.36 59.55
C CYS A 417 3.46 29.85 59.48
N LEU A 418 2.83 29.16 58.53
CA LEU A 418 2.98 27.73 58.30
C LEU A 418 3.63 27.50 56.95
N VAL A 419 4.80 26.87 56.96
CA VAL A 419 5.49 26.42 55.76
C VAL A 419 5.12 24.97 55.51
N HIS A 420 4.54 24.71 54.35
CA HIS A 420 4.23 23.35 53.91
C HIS A 420 5.40 22.85 53.09
N SER A 421 6.13 21.86 53.61
CA SER A 421 7.25 21.23 52.92
C SER A 421 6.94 19.77 52.67
N CYS A 422 7.52 19.19 51.63
CA CYS A 422 7.35 17.77 51.35
C CYS A 422 8.54 16.98 51.88
N ASP A 423 8.26 15.92 52.63
CA ASP A 423 9.27 14.95 53.06
C ASP A 423 9.74 14.13 51.85
N SER A 424 10.97 14.37 51.42
CA SER A 424 11.60 13.68 50.29
C SER A 424 11.70 12.14 50.42
N SER A 425 11.52 11.58 51.62
CA SER A 425 11.65 10.14 51.87
C SER A 425 10.32 9.37 51.71
N ASN A 426 9.19 10.02 51.96
CA ASN A 426 7.87 9.37 51.97
C ASN A 426 6.76 10.17 51.25
N GLY A 427 7.05 11.39 50.81
CA GLY A 427 6.13 12.26 50.09
C GLY A 427 5.01 12.87 50.94
N ASN A 428 5.11 12.80 52.26
CA ASN A 428 4.13 13.41 53.17
C ASN A 428 4.36 14.92 53.25
N CYS A 429 3.26 15.67 53.35
CA CYS A 429 3.35 17.11 53.59
C CYS A 429 3.57 17.37 55.08
N LEU A 430 4.75 17.88 55.39
CA LEU A 430 5.11 18.40 56.69
C LEU A 430 4.63 19.85 56.79
N VAL A 431 4.17 20.22 57.98
CA VAL A 431 3.76 21.59 58.29
C VAL A 431 4.63 22.07 59.44
N GLU A 432 5.48 23.05 59.16
CA GLU A 432 6.36 23.65 60.15
C GLU A 432 5.99 25.11 60.38
N ASN A 433 6.20 25.59 61.60
CA ASN A 433 6.09 27.02 61.87
C ASN A 433 7.32 27.73 61.29
N VAL A 434 7.14 28.94 60.76
CA VAL A 434 8.26 29.83 60.41
C VAL A 434 9.20 29.95 61.63
N PRO A 435 10.53 29.90 61.48
CA PRO A 435 11.45 30.00 62.60
C PRO A 435 11.25 31.29 63.40
N LYS A 436 11.11 31.17 64.74
CA LYS A 436 10.96 32.33 65.63
C LYS A 436 12.27 33.15 65.67
N PRO A 437 12.23 34.48 65.53
CA PRO A 437 13.37 35.32 65.85
C PRO A 437 13.65 35.28 67.38
N ASN A 438 14.93 35.20 67.77
CA ASN A 438 15.40 35.19 69.16
C ASN A 438 14.79 34.10 70.07
N SER A 439 14.93 32.83 69.71
CA SER A 439 14.42 31.67 70.48
C SER A 439 14.97 31.51 71.91
N ASN A 440 15.84 32.39 72.38
CA ASN A 440 16.59 32.25 73.63
C ASN A 440 16.18 33.24 74.73
N ASP A 441 15.25 34.17 74.49
CA ASP A 441 14.74 35.08 75.53
C ASP A 441 13.34 34.66 75.99
N SER A 442 13.26 34.10 77.20
CA SER A 442 12.00 33.60 77.78
C SER A 442 11.14 34.72 78.39
N CYS A 443 11.63 35.97 78.42
CA CYS A 443 10.85 37.14 78.85
C CYS A 443 10.20 37.89 77.67
N GLU A 444 10.29 37.36 76.43
CA GLU A 444 9.68 37.93 75.21
C GLU A 444 8.60 37.00 74.61
N VAL A 445 7.36 37.49 74.50
CA VAL A 445 6.26 36.75 73.86
C VAL A 445 6.18 37.15 72.40
N SER A 446 6.48 36.22 71.48
CA SER A 446 6.44 36.45 70.03
C SER A 446 5.25 35.74 69.36
N ILE A 447 4.38 36.50 68.68
CA ILE A 447 3.19 36.00 67.95
C ILE A 447 3.39 36.23 66.45
N CYS A 448 3.20 35.19 65.63
CA CYS A 448 3.27 35.31 64.17
C CYS A 448 1.93 35.75 63.58
N ASP A 449 1.95 36.77 62.73
CA ASP A 449 0.77 37.22 61.97
C ASP A 449 0.49 36.27 60.80
N PRO A 450 -0.66 35.57 60.78
CA PRO A 450 -0.98 34.57 59.77
C PRO A 450 -1.11 35.11 58.34
N VAL A 451 -1.28 36.42 58.15
CA VAL A 451 -1.40 37.04 56.81
C VAL A 451 -0.06 37.49 56.25
N THR A 452 0.84 37.94 57.13
CA THR A 452 2.14 38.51 56.73
C THR A 452 3.33 37.57 56.97
N GLY A 453 3.21 36.61 57.89
CA GLY A 453 4.29 35.69 58.29
C GLY A 453 5.35 36.34 59.19
N LEU A 454 5.09 37.55 59.68
CA LEU A 454 6.01 38.31 60.53
C LEU A 454 5.67 38.13 62.01
N TYR A 455 6.70 38.09 62.86
CA TYR A 455 6.55 38.03 64.31
C TYR A 455 6.46 39.43 64.93
N SER A 456 5.51 39.65 65.84
CA SER A 456 5.51 40.78 66.78
C SER A 456 5.89 40.28 68.17
N SER A 457 6.77 41.00 68.87
CA SER A 457 7.27 40.63 70.18
C SER A 457 6.90 41.65 71.26
N SER A 458 6.58 41.17 72.47
CA SER A 458 6.24 42.03 73.62
C SER A 458 6.80 41.48 74.96
N PRO A 459 7.13 42.33 75.95
CA PRO A 459 7.71 41.89 77.22
C PRO A 459 6.68 41.17 78.13
N LEU A 460 7.11 40.11 78.83
CA LEU A 460 6.31 39.38 79.82
C LEU A 460 6.03 40.25 81.07
N GLN A 461 4.75 40.40 81.48
CA GLN A 461 4.36 41.17 82.68
C GLN A 461 4.22 40.29 83.94
N CYS A 462 4.92 40.63 85.03
CA CYS A 462 4.78 40.00 86.36
C CYS A 462 3.69 40.71 87.22
N PRO A 463 2.92 40.00 88.06
CA PRO A 463 1.80 40.58 88.85
C PRO A 463 2.23 41.44 90.06
N ASP A 464 1.53 42.55 90.30
CA ASP A 464 1.76 43.54 91.39
C ASP A 464 0.83 43.30 92.61
N ARG A 465 1.35 43.37 93.85
CA ARG A 465 0.62 43.10 95.11
C ARG A 465 0.97 44.06 96.26
N SER A 466 1.07 45.36 95.97
CA SER A 466 1.38 46.38 96.96
C SER A 466 0.19 46.77 97.86
N ASN A 467 0.06 46.21 99.07
CA ASN A 467 -0.67 46.82 100.20
C ASN A 467 -0.42 46.03 101.51
N GLU A 468 -0.20 46.75 102.62
CA GLU A 468 0.15 46.28 104.00
C GLU A 468 1.66 46.04 104.26
N CYS A 469 2.39 47.04 104.80
CA CYS A 469 3.74 46.97 105.43
C CYS A 469 4.68 45.82 105.00
N LEU A 470 4.72 45.54 103.70
CA LEU A 470 5.56 44.59 102.97
C LEU A 470 5.91 45.27 101.63
N THR A 471 7.18 45.15 101.24
CA THR A 471 7.89 45.77 100.11
C THR A 471 7.43 45.31 98.70
N LEU A 472 7.88 46.02 97.64
CA LEU A 472 7.30 46.07 96.26
C LEU A 472 8.30 45.71 95.11
N ILE A 473 7.74 45.31 93.94
CA ILE A 473 8.24 45.16 92.54
C ILE A 473 9.01 43.87 92.14
N ALA A 474 8.42 43.07 91.22
CA ALA A 474 8.98 41.82 90.66
C ALA A 474 9.55 41.98 89.23
N SER A 475 10.78 41.49 88.97
CA SER A 475 11.44 41.48 87.64
C SER A 475 11.65 40.06 87.09
N CYS A 476 11.59 39.86 85.76
CA CYS A 476 11.73 38.55 85.06
C CYS A 476 13.19 38.18 84.78
N LYS A 477 13.59 36.93 85.04
CA LYS A 477 14.91 36.39 84.65
C LYS A 477 14.91 35.90 83.20
N ALA A 478 15.71 36.51 82.32
CA ALA A 478 15.77 36.27 80.87
C ALA A 478 15.92 34.78 80.43
N PHE A 479 16.60 33.95 81.23
CA PHE A 479 16.83 32.53 80.92
C PHE A 479 15.75 31.57 81.41
N THR A 480 14.99 31.94 82.44
CA THR A 480 14.03 31.02 83.10
C THR A 480 12.59 31.51 83.02
N GLY A 481 12.35 32.79 82.73
CA GLY A 481 11.01 33.38 82.77
C GLY A 481 10.45 33.56 84.18
N GLU A 482 11.23 33.30 85.24
CA GLU A 482 10.78 33.40 86.63
C GLU A 482 10.91 34.82 87.19
N CYS A 483 9.88 35.29 87.90
CA CYS A 483 9.88 36.59 88.60
C CYS A 483 10.59 36.47 89.98
N PHE A 484 11.30 37.50 90.46
CA PHE A 484 11.98 37.51 91.78
C PHE A 484 11.75 38.80 92.60
N GLU A 485 11.97 38.75 93.93
CA GLU A 485 11.65 39.78 94.95
C GLU A 485 12.91 40.40 95.61
N ILE A 486 12.83 41.65 96.15
CA ILE A 486 13.93 42.39 96.83
C ILE A 486 13.41 43.02 98.15
N GLU A 487 14.19 42.98 99.26
CA GLU A 487 13.81 43.43 100.62
C GLU A 487 14.50 44.77 101.03
N ILE A 488 13.83 45.66 101.80
CA ILE A 488 14.37 46.96 102.28
C ILE A 488 14.60 46.92 103.82
N PRO A 489 15.70 47.50 104.36
CA PRO A 489 16.00 47.55 105.82
C PRO A 489 14.98 48.32 106.67
N GLY A 490 14.70 47.80 107.89
CA GLY A 490 13.58 48.17 108.77
C GLY A 490 13.69 49.47 109.59
N ASP A 491 14.72 50.28 109.39
CA ASP A 491 14.97 51.56 110.07
C ASP A 491 14.42 52.78 109.30
N GLN A 492 13.88 52.58 108.09
CA GLN A 492 13.25 53.64 107.28
C GLN A 492 11.71 53.52 107.18
N CYS A 493 11.09 52.69 108.02
CA CYS A 493 9.65 52.40 107.93
C CYS A 493 8.83 53.28 108.90
N ASP A 494 8.18 54.33 108.38
CA ASP A 494 7.19 55.12 109.14
C ASP A 494 5.83 54.39 109.16
N CYS A 495 5.74 53.34 109.99
CA CYS A 495 4.47 52.65 110.20
C CYS A 495 3.59 53.48 111.15
N GLY A 496 2.68 54.28 110.58
CA GLY A 496 1.85 55.34 111.20
C GLY A 496 0.91 54.92 112.34
N CYS A 497 1.47 54.43 113.43
CA CYS A 497 0.76 54.00 114.62
C CYS A 497 0.39 55.20 115.50
N GLU A 498 -0.83 55.22 116.06
CA GLU A 498 -1.27 56.27 116.99
C GLU A 498 -0.50 56.16 118.33
N ILE A 499 0.65 56.82 118.41
CA ILE A 499 1.41 56.90 119.65
C ILE A 499 0.88 58.07 120.48
N LYS A 500 0.14 57.76 121.55
CA LYS A 500 -0.37 58.76 122.50
C LYS A 500 0.71 59.33 123.42
N ASN A 501 1.79 58.57 123.67
CA ASN A 501 2.93 59.00 124.47
C ASN A 501 4.04 59.54 123.56
N LYS A 502 4.20 60.87 123.51
CA LYS A 502 5.16 61.55 122.61
C LYS A 502 6.64 61.26 122.93
N CYS A 503 6.92 60.55 124.02
CA CYS A 503 8.25 60.04 124.34
C CYS A 503 8.58 58.70 123.65
N MET A 504 7.70 58.20 122.77
CA MET A 504 7.88 56.94 122.03
C MET A 504 7.81 57.17 120.52
N ARG A 505 8.52 56.34 119.74
CA ARG A 505 8.49 56.27 118.27
C ARG A 505 7.93 54.95 117.77
N SER A 506 7.39 54.94 116.55
CA SER A 506 6.89 53.72 115.92
C SER A 506 8.05 52.82 115.53
N HIS A 507 7.95 51.53 115.83
CA HIS A 507 8.92 50.52 115.43
C HIS A 507 8.17 49.30 114.90
N CYS A 508 8.54 48.84 113.71
CA CYS A 508 7.97 47.65 113.10
C CYS A 508 8.77 46.40 113.54
N THR A 509 8.09 45.41 114.13
CA THR A 509 8.72 44.15 114.55
C THR A 509 8.97 43.25 113.35
N ARG A 510 9.88 42.26 113.49
CA ARG A 510 10.16 41.24 112.46
C ARG A 510 8.94 40.41 112.02
N GLU A 511 7.82 40.53 112.71
CA GLU A 511 6.56 39.85 112.41
C GLU A 511 5.58 40.75 111.62
N GLY A 512 6.05 41.91 111.13
CA GLY A 512 5.23 42.85 110.33
C GLY A 512 4.19 43.62 111.16
N LYS A 513 4.34 43.68 112.48
CA LYS A 513 3.44 44.41 113.39
C LYS A 513 4.12 45.65 113.93
N CYS A 514 3.37 46.74 114.03
CA CYS A 514 3.86 47.98 114.60
C CYS A 514 3.72 48.00 116.12
N SER A 515 4.78 48.44 116.81
CA SER A 515 4.85 48.56 118.27
C SER A 515 5.55 49.87 118.68
N PRO A 516 5.12 50.58 119.73
CA PRO A 516 5.80 51.78 120.20
C PRO A 516 7.07 51.45 120.99
N LEU A 517 8.18 52.15 120.71
CA LEU A 517 9.48 52.02 121.38
C LEU A 517 9.89 53.38 122.00
N LEU A 518 10.48 53.40 123.20
CA LEU A 518 10.97 54.64 123.84
C LEU A 518 12.01 55.33 122.95
N ARG A 519 11.97 56.67 122.88
CA ARG A 519 13.01 57.46 122.22
C ARG A 519 14.32 57.31 122.99
N GLU A 520 15.39 56.97 122.28
CA GLU A 520 16.72 56.78 122.86
C GLU A 520 17.29 58.08 123.46
N GLU A 521 16.79 59.24 123.01
CA GLU A 521 17.25 60.58 123.41
C GLU A 521 16.79 61.03 124.82
N ILE A 522 16.02 60.21 125.55
CA ILE A 522 15.49 60.58 126.88
C ILE A 522 16.59 60.56 127.94
N ASP A 523 17.53 59.63 127.84
CA ASP A 523 18.70 59.50 128.72
C ASP A 523 19.88 60.18 128.02
N ASP A 524 20.41 61.27 128.59
CA ASP A 524 21.58 61.96 128.02
C ASP A 524 22.92 61.27 128.35
N GLY A 525 22.87 60.17 129.10
CA GLY A 525 24.04 59.42 129.54
C GLY A 525 24.85 60.11 130.64
N ASN A 526 24.36 61.21 131.22
CA ASN A 526 24.99 61.90 132.35
C ASN A 526 24.40 61.41 133.67
N THR A 527 25.18 60.63 134.44
CA THR A 527 24.71 60.03 135.69
C THR A 527 24.41 61.04 136.82
N CYS A 528 24.71 62.33 136.63
CA CYS A 528 24.43 63.37 137.63
C CYS A 528 23.13 64.14 137.38
N THR A 529 22.36 63.74 136.36
CA THR A 529 21.05 64.28 136.02
C THR A 529 19.98 63.21 136.16
N ASP A 530 18.83 63.59 136.70
CA ASP A 530 17.61 62.81 136.63
C ASP A 530 16.86 63.19 135.36
N ASP A 531 16.76 62.21 134.46
CA ASP A 531 16.28 62.39 133.11
C ASP A 531 14.87 61.85 132.95
N TYR A 532 13.96 62.69 132.47
CA TYR A 532 12.58 62.30 132.23
C TYR A 532 11.98 63.05 131.05
N CYS A 533 11.09 62.37 130.35
CA CYS A 533 10.33 62.93 129.24
C CYS A 533 8.86 63.04 129.62
N ASP A 534 8.28 64.22 129.39
CA ASP A 534 6.84 64.44 129.57
C ASP A 534 6.06 63.70 128.47
N PRO A 535 5.25 62.68 128.83
CA PRO A 535 4.58 61.83 127.86
C PRO A 535 3.53 62.54 126.99
N CYS A 536 3.03 63.71 127.39
CA CYS A 536 2.03 64.48 126.64
C CYS A 536 2.67 65.47 125.66
N THR A 537 3.76 66.12 126.07
CA THR A 537 4.42 67.16 125.28
C THR A 537 5.60 66.62 124.47
N GLY A 538 6.23 65.54 124.92
CA GLY A 538 7.47 65.00 124.37
C GLY A 538 8.71 65.80 124.76
N LEU A 539 8.57 66.74 125.72
CA LEU A 539 9.68 67.57 126.19
C LEU A 539 10.57 66.73 127.13
N ILE A 540 11.85 66.61 126.78
CA ILE A 540 12.85 65.88 127.57
C ILE A 540 13.53 66.89 128.49
N THR A 541 13.63 66.55 129.78
CA THR A 541 14.24 67.41 130.81
C THR A 541 15.31 66.62 131.56
N HIS A 542 16.49 67.21 131.66
CA HIS A 542 17.64 66.67 132.39
C HIS A 542 17.88 67.59 133.60
N ALA A 543 17.52 67.16 134.81
CA ALA A 543 17.61 68.00 136.02
C ALA A 543 18.75 67.55 136.93
N THR A 544 19.59 68.48 137.38
CA THR A 544 20.78 68.18 138.19
C THR A 544 20.43 67.67 139.60
N ALA A 545 20.99 66.52 139.99
CA ALA A 545 20.74 65.87 141.28
C ALA A 545 21.28 66.69 142.47
N SER A 546 20.54 66.70 143.59
CA SER A 546 20.63 67.76 144.61
C SER A 546 21.59 67.52 145.80
N LYS A 547 22.40 66.46 145.81
CA LYS A 547 23.33 66.23 146.94
C LYS A 547 24.51 65.29 146.66
N CYS A 548 25.68 65.89 146.42
CA CYS A 548 26.92 65.16 146.16
C CYS A 548 27.35 64.24 147.30
N LEU A 549 27.48 62.95 147.00
CA LEU A 549 27.95 61.91 147.90
C LEU A 549 29.46 62.03 148.22
N ASN A 550 30.29 62.57 147.30
CA ASN A 550 31.69 62.99 147.53
C ASN A 550 32.24 63.88 146.37
N CYS A 551 33.52 64.28 146.40
CA CYS A 551 34.13 65.17 145.40
C CYS A 551 34.14 64.66 143.94
N ASN A 552 33.84 63.37 143.70
CA ASN A 552 33.79 62.77 142.35
C ASN A 552 32.46 62.03 142.05
N SER A 553 31.42 62.18 142.88
CA SER A 553 30.09 61.60 142.62
C SER A 553 28.97 62.46 143.21
N CYS A 554 28.01 62.82 142.35
CA CYS A 554 26.82 63.60 142.73
C CYS A 554 25.79 62.77 143.51
#